data_AF-A0A6L7LNW4-F1
#
_entry.id   AF-A0A6L7LNW4-F1
#
_cell.length_a   1.000
_cell.length_b   1.000
_cell.length_c   1.000
_cell.angle_alpha   90.00
_cell.angle_beta   90.00
_cell.angle_gamma   90.00
#
_symmetry.space_group_name_H-M   'P 1'
#
loop_
_entity.id
_entity.type
_entity.pdbx_description
1 polymer ?
#
loop_
_entity_poly.entity_id
_entity_poly.type
_entity_poly.pdbx_seq_one_letter_code
_entity_poly.pdbx_strand_id
1 'polypeptide(L)'
;MRTEFTEEQLKDPATRRSSEILRSCVHCGFCTATCPTYQVLGDELDSPRGRIYLIKDMLESGRPADARTVKHLDRCLSCLACMTTCPSDVHYMHLVDHARAHIEKTYRRPLFDRFLRWALSRIIPYPGRFRLALLGARFGRPFASLVPEPRLRAMLAMAPKSLPPASGTSRPQTFPAQGERRMRAALMTGCAQQVLNTDINDATIRLLNRLGCDVVISEGAGCCGALVHHMGRQSESHAQAARNINAWLSGEELDAVVINTSGCGTTIKDYGHMFRNDPLAEDAARISSIAMDVSEVLEKLDYPECVPKGIRTAYHAACSLQHGQGVKSAPKELLRRAGFEVVEPVDSHLCCGSAGTYNLLQPAISDELKTRRIEALEAVAPGLIAAGNIGCMVQIGSGTEVPVVHTVELLDWATGGPRPRAVPETIDSRNPAP
;
A
#
# COMPACT_ATOMS: atom_id res chain seq x y z
N MET A 1 -12.41 8.00 -25.55
CA MET A 1 -13.72 8.70 -25.49
C MET A 1 -13.54 10.13 -25.99
N ARG A 2 -14.58 10.80 -26.51
CA ARG A 2 -14.47 12.21 -26.92
C ARG A 2 -14.26 13.10 -25.69
N THR A 3 -13.36 14.08 -25.78
CA THR A 3 -13.13 15.08 -24.74
C THR A 3 -13.22 16.49 -25.30
N GLU A 4 -13.72 17.44 -24.51
CA GLU A 4 -14.01 18.82 -24.95
C GLU A 4 -13.31 19.90 -24.09
N PHE A 5 -12.03 19.66 -23.74
CA PHE A 5 -11.21 20.67 -23.07
C PHE A 5 -10.85 21.82 -24.01
N THR A 6 -10.92 23.06 -23.49
CA THR A 6 -10.49 24.27 -24.20
C THR A 6 -8.96 24.35 -24.30
N GLU A 7 -8.44 25.11 -25.26
CA GLU A 7 -6.98 25.33 -25.39
C GLU A 7 -6.37 25.95 -24.12
N GLU A 8 -7.12 26.82 -23.43
CA GLU A 8 -6.69 27.42 -22.16
C GLU A 8 -6.55 26.37 -21.06
N GLN A 9 -7.52 25.48 -20.90
CA GLN A 9 -7.45 24.38 -19.93
C GLN A 9 -6.26 23.45 -20.19
N LEU A 10 -5.91 23.23 -21.47
CA LEU A 10 -4.79 22.37 -21.86
C LEU A 10 -3.40 23.00 -21.63
N LYS A 11 -3.33 24.28 -21.21
CA LYS A 11 -2.09 24.88 -20.72
C LYS A 11 -1.68 24.32 -19.35
N ASP A 12 -2.64 23.91 -18.52
CA ASP A 12 -2.33 23.19 -17.28
C ASP A 12 -1.84 21.75 -17.58
N PRO A 13 -0.61 21.39 -17.20
CA PRO A 13 -0.04 20.08 -17.50
C PRO A 13 -0.84 18.90 -16.90
N ALA A 14 -1.51 19.10 -15.75
CA ALA A 14 -2.31 18.06 -15.12
C ALA A 14 -3.61 17.78 -15.92
N THR A 15 -4.26 18.84 -16.38
CA THR A 15 -5.44 18.77 -17.26
C THR A 15 -5.10 18.18 -18.62
N ARG A 16 -3.97 18.58 -19.24
CA ARG A 16 -3.49 17.96 -20.48
C ARG A 16 -3.30 16.46 -20.34
N ARG A 17 -2.58 16.02 -19.28
CA ARG A 17 -2.38 14.60 -19.00
C ARG A 17 -3.70 13.86 -18.78
N SER A 18 -4.66 14.48 -18.08
CA SER A 18 -5.98 13.89 -17.88
C SER A 18 -6.75 13.75 -19.19
N SER A 19 -6.65 14.72 -20.11
CA SER A 19 -7.27 14.66 -21.44
C SER A 19 -6.74 13.47 -22.24
N GLU A 20 -5.42 13.24 -22.25
CA GLU A 20 -4.80 12.08 -22.89
C GLU A 20 -5.35 10.75 -22.33
N ILE A 21 -5.37 10.62 -21.00
CA ILE A 21 -5.88 9.42 -20.32
C ILE A 21 -7.36 9.20 -20.66
N LEU A 22 -8.19 10.24 -20.60
CA LEU A 22 -9.61 10.15 -20.93
C LEU A 22 -9.81 9.67 -22.37
N ARG A 23 -9.06 10.22 -23.34
CA ARG A 23 -9.16 9.85 -24.76
C ARG A 23 -8.89 8.37 -25.01
N SER A 24 -8.02 7.72 -24.22
CA SER A 24 -7.75 6.28 -24.32
C SER A 24 -8.94 5.39 -23.92
N CYS A 25 -9.85 5.86 -23.05
CA CYS A 25 -10.96 5.04 -22.57
C CYS A 25 -12.02 4.79 -23.65
N VAL A 26 -12.30 3.54 -23.99
CA VAL A 26 -13.36 3.15 -24.96
C VAL A 26 -14.69 2.73 -24.31
N HIS A 27 -14.82 2.87 -22.98
CA HIS A 27 -16.03 2.51 -22.21
C HIS A 27 -16.50 1.04 -22.34
N CYS A 28 -15.60 0.11 -22.67
CA CYS A 28 -15.90 -1.31 -22.87
C CYS A 28 -16.45 -2.05 -21.63
N GLY A 29 -16.09 -1.63 -20.41
CA GLY A 29 -16.63 -2.19 -19.17
C GLY A 29 -15.83 -3.32 -18.51
N PHE A 30 -14.73 -3.83 -19.07
CA PHE A 30 -13.89 -4.87 -18.41
C PHE A 30 -13.48 -4.51 -16.97
N CYS A 31 -13.29 -3.23 -16.70
CA CYS A 31 -12.96 -2.71 -15.38
C CYS A 31 -14.05 -2.92 -14.32
N THR A 32 -15.31 -3.18 -14.69
CA THR A 32 -16.40 -3.40 -13.71
C THR A 32 -16.26 -4.76 -13.04
N ALA A 33 -15.86 -5.78 -13.80
CA ALA A 33 -15.71 -7.15 -13.33
C ALA A 33 -14.65 -7.30 -12.22
N THR A 34 -13.66 -6.41 -12.16
CA THR A 34 -12.55 -6.46 -11.18
C THR A 34 -12.62 -5.37 -10.12
N CYS A 35 -13.60 -4.45 -10.19
CA CYS A 35 -13.67 -3.32 -9.28
C CYS A 35 -14.33 -3.73 -7.95
N PRO A 36 -13.61 -3.67 -6.81
CA PRO A 36 -14.14 -4.17 -5.55
C PRO A 36 -15.38 -3.40 -5.06
N THR A 37 -15.39 -2.07 -5.24
CA THR A 37 -16.56 -1.26 -4.82
C THR A 37 -17.78 -1.51 -5.68
N TYR A 38 -17.59 -1.76 -6.98
CA TYR A 38 -18.71 -2.08 -7.86
C TYR A 38 -19.31 -3.45 -7.52
N GLN A 39 -18.47 -4.45 -7.26
CA GLN A 39 -18.91 -5.79 -6.84
C GLN A 39 -19.64 -5.80 -5.49
N VAL A 40 -19.35 -4.83 -4.61
CA VAL A 40 -20.05 -4.68 -3.32
C VAL A 40 -21.35 -3.88 -3.48
N LEU A 41 -21.33 -2.79 -4.25
CA LEU A 41 -22.42 -1.82 -4.27
C LEU A 41 -23.39 -1.96 -5.44
N GLY A 42 -22.97 -2.58 -6.55
CA GLY A 42 -23.74 -2.66 -7.80
C GLY A 42 -23.94 -1.31 -8.51
N ASP A 43 -23.45 -0.21 -7.95
CA ASP A 43 -23.61 1.15 -8.48
C ASP A 43 -22.56 1.43 -9.56
N GLU A 44 -23.01 1.67 -10.79
CA GLU A 44 -22.15 1.96 -11.93
C GLU A 44 -21.22 3.16 -11.70
N LEU A 45 -21.64 4.16 -10.91
CA LEU A 45 -20.79 5.31 -10.57
C LEU A 45 -19.66 4.96 -9.60
N ASP A 46 -19.79 3.84 -8.89
CA ASP A 46 -18.73 3.22 -8.08
C ASP A 46 -17.87 2.22 -8.88
N SER A 47 -18.07 2.13 -10.20
CA SER A 47 -17.17 1.44 -11.13
C SER A 47 -16.05 2.37 -11.64
N PRO A 48 -14.94 1.84 -12.18
CA PRO A 48 -13.86 2.67 -12.72
C PRO A 48 -14.33 3.50 -13.92
N ARG A 49 -15.15 2.93 -14.82
CA ARG A 49 -15.69 3.67 -15.97
C ARG A 49 -16.70 4.74 -15.56
N GLY A 50 -17.53 4.47 -14.54
CA GLY A 50 -18.46 5.47 -14.00
C GLY A 50 -17.70 6.63 -13.34
N ARG A 51 -16.64 6.33 -12.58
CA ARG A 51 -15.75 7.37 -12.03
C ARG A 51 -15.02 8.15 -13.12
N ILE A 52 -14.53 7.51 -14.18
CA ILE A 52 -13.94 8.20 -15.34
C ILE A 52 -14.92 9.21 -15.93
N TYR A 53 -16.20 8.82 -16.07
CA TYR A 53 -17.24 9.73 -16.56
C TYR A 53 -17.44 10.94 -15.64
N LEU A 54 -17.53 10.72 -14.31
CA LEU A 54 -17.64 11.79 -13.32
C LEU A 54 -16.42 12.73 -13.34
N ILE A 55 -15.21 12.17 -13.45
CA ILE A 55 -13.96 12.96 -13.51
C ILE A 55 -13.93 13.80 -14.78
N LYS A 56 -14.26 13.21 -15.94
CA LYS A 56 -14.33 13.92 -17.20
C LYS A 56 -15.28 15.11 -17.12
N ASP A 57 -16.52 14.88 -16.71
CA ASP A 57 -17.54 15.92 -16.61
C ASP A 57 -17.07 17.08 -15.70
N MET A 58 -16.53 16.74 -14.53
CA MET A 58 -16.02 17.71 -13.55
C MET A 58 -14.86 18.54 -14.10
N LEU A 59 -13.88 17.91 -14.76
CA LEU A 59 -12.69 18.60 -15.24
C LEU A 59 -12.95 19.40 -16.52
N GLU A 60 -13.73 18.87 -17.48
CA GLU A 60 -14.03 19.55 -18.74
C GLU A 60 -14.85 20.81 -18.54
N SER A 61 -15.88 20.74 -17.68
CA SER A 61 -16.70 21.91 -17.36
C SER A 61 -15.98 22.93 -16.48
N GLY A 62 -14.78 22.62 -15.97
CA GLY A 62 -14.01 23.49 -15.07
C GLY A 62 -14.73 23.81 -13.76
N ARG A 63 -15.78 23.05 -13.41
CA ARG A 63 -16.67 23.35 -12.29
C ARG A 63 -16.09 22.86 -10.96
N PRO A 64 -16.49 23.48 -9.82
CA PRO A 64 -16.26 22.89 -8.52
C PRO A 64 -16.85 21.48 -8.39
N ALA A 65 -16.18 20.61 -7.65
CA ALA A 65 -16.69 19.27 -7.42
C ALA A 65 -18.01 19.31 -6.64
N ASP A 66 -18.96 18.45 -7.00
CA ASP A 66 -20.25 18.30 -6.33
C ASP A 66 -20.30 17.09 -5.38
N ALA A 67 -21.30 17.03 -4.51
CA ALA A 67 -21.42 15.97 -3.50
C ALA A 67 -21.53 14.56 -4.10
N ARG A 68 -22.14 14.39 -5.27
CA ARG A 68 -22.27 13.08 -5.95
C ARG A 68 -20.91 12.64 -6.47
N THR A 69 -20.20 13.51 -7.17
CA THR A 69 -18.85 13.24 -7.68
C THR A 69 -17.89 12.88 -6.55
N VAL A 70 -17.91 13.66 -5.46
CA VAL A 70 -17.08 13.43 -4.27
C VAL A 70 -17.40 12.09 -3.61
N LYS A 71 -18.67 11.75 -3.42
CA LYS A 71 -19.10 10.49 -2.82
C LYS A 71 -18.49 9.28 -3.54
N HIS A 72 -18.58 9.23 -4.86
CA HIS A 72 -18.11 8.07 -5.63
C HIS A 72 -16.58 8.03 -5.76
N LEU A 73 -15.91 9.18 -5.84
CA LEU A 73 -14.44 9.21 -5.89
C LEU A 73 -13.79 8.91 -4.54
N ASP A 74 -14.42 9.30 -3.43
CA ASP A 74 -13.97 8.94 -2.07
C ASP A 74 -14.16 7.46 -1.74
N ARG A 75 -15.06 6.77 -2.46
CA ARG A 75 -15.25 5.33 -2.34
C ARG A 75 -14.23 4.52 -3.13
N CYS A 76 -13.42 5.15 -4.00
CA CYS A 76 -12.35 4.46 -4.70
C CYS A 76 -11.21 4.09 -3.74
N LEU A 77 -10.82 2.81 -3.70
CA LEU A 77 -9.70 2.33 -2.89
C LEU A 77 -8.33 2.66 -3.49
N SER A 78 -8.26 3.08 -4.76
CA SER A 78 -7.01 3.15 -5.52
C SER A 78 -6.25 1.81 -5.56
N CYS A 79 -6.98 0.69 -5.66
CA CYS A 79 -6.40 -0.66 -5.77
C CYS A 79 -5.79 -0.97 -7.15
N LEU A 80 -6.14 -0.18 -8.17
CA LEU A 80 -5.62 -0.24 -9.54
C LEU A 80 -5.87 -1.54 -10.32
N ALA A 81 -6.70 -2.46 -9.81
CA ALA A 81 -7.16 -3.64 -10.57
C ALA A 81 -7.76 -3.26 -11.94
N CYS A 82 -8.40 -2.09 -12.02
CA CYS A 82 -8.93 -1.53 -13.24
C CYS A 82 -7.88 -1.24 -14.32
N MET A 83 -6.65 -0.89 -13.95
CA MET A 83 -5.56 -0.65 -14.89
C MET A 83 -5.06 -1.98 -15.45
N THR A 84 -4.83 -2.98 -14.58
CA THR A 84 -4.35 -4.30 -15.01
C THR A 84 -5.31 -5.01 -15.97
N THR A 85 -6.63 -4.83 -15.81
CA THR A 85 -7.62 -5.45 -16.70
C THR A 85 -7.94 -4.60 -17.94
N CYS A 86 -7.45 -3.36 -18.03
CA CYS A 86 -7.85 -2.45 -19.10
C CYS A 86 -7.13 -2.79 -20.41
N PRO A 87 -7.84 -3.19 -21.48
CA PRO A 87 -7.21 -3.45 -22.78
C PRO A 87 -6.73 -2.17 -23.47
N SER A 88 -7.22 -1.02 -23.04
CA SER A 88 -6.87 0.30 -23.59
C SER A 88 -5.79 1.03 -22.78
N ASP A 89 -5.23 0.37 -21.77
CA ASP A 89 -4.18 0.91 -20.90
C ASP A 89 -4.52 2.31 -20.31
N VAL A 90 -5.78 2.47 -19.88
CA VAL A 90 -6.23 3.72 -19.25
C VAL A 90 -5.49 3.88 -17.91
N HIS A 91 -4.61 4.89 -17.83
CA HIS A 91 -3.80 5.16 -16.65
C HIS A 91 -4.61 5.81 -15.50
N TYR A 92 -5.56 5.06 -14.95
CA TYR A 92 -6.56 5.52 -13.99
C TYR A 92 -5.96 6.15 -12.72
N MET A 93 -4.80 5.67 -12.26
CA MET A 93 -4.08 6.21 -11.10
C MET A 93 -3.88 7.73 -11.20
N HIS A 94 -3.31 8.20 -12.32
CA HIS A 94 -3.02 9.63 -12.49
C HIS A 94 -4.30 10.47 -12.68
N LEU A 95 -5.34 9.87 -13.27
CA LEU A 95 -6.63 10.52 -13.45
C LEU A 95 -7.36 10.73 -12.11
N VAL A 96 -7.41 9.69 -11.25
CA VAL A 96 -8.08 9.79 -9.94
C VAL A 96 -7.31 10.71 -8.99
N ASP A 97 -5.98 10.75 -9.10
CA ASP A 97 -5.14 11.65 -8.28
C ASP A 97 -5.37 13.12 -8.65
N HIS A 98 -5.44 13.46 -9.94
CA HIS A 98 -5.81 14.81 -10.38
C HIS A 98 -7.22 15.18 -9.91
N ALA A 99 -8.18 14.27 -10.05
CA ALA A 99 -9.55 14.50 -9.60
C ALA A 99 -9.64 14.76 -8.08
N ARG A 100 -8.88 14.02 -7.27
CA ARG A 100 -8.83 14.22 -5.81
C ARG A 100 -8.18 15.54 -5.42
N ALA A 101 -7.12 15.96 -6.12
CA ALA A 101 -6.52 17.27 -5.92
C ALA A 101 -7.50 18.41 -6.26
N HIS A 102 -8.29 18.26 -7.32
CA HIS A 102 -9.36 19.20 -7.66
C HIS A 102 -10.47 19.23 -6.61
N ILE A 103 -10.89 18.07 -6.12
CA ILE A 103 -11.89 17.96 -5.03
C ILE A 103 -11.40 18.66 -3.77
N GLU A 104 -10.16 18.43 -3.34
CA GLU A 104 -9.62 19.03 -2.12
C GLU A 104 -9.57 20.57 -2.22
N LYS A 105 -9.33 21.11 -3.42
CA LYS A 105 -9.32 22.55 -3.67
C LYS A 105 -10.72 23.18 -3.75
N THR A 106 -11.70 22.45 -4.31
CA THR A 106 -12.98 23.06 -4.72
C THR A 106 -14.19 22.64 -3.89
N TYR A 107 -14.12 21.53 -3.15
CA TYR A 107 -15.25 21.02 -2.39
C TYR A 107 -15.11 21.24 -0.88
N ARG A 108 -16.13 21.86 -0.28
CA ARG A 108 -16.18 22.09 1.17
C ARG A 108 -16.90 20.95 1.87
N ARG A 109 -16.12 20.01 2.42
CA ARG A 109 -16.61 18.87 3.20
C ARG A 109 -17.27 19.29 4.53
N PRO A 110 -18.17 18.45 5.09
CA PRO A 110 -18.65 18.61 6.46
C PRO A 110 -17.52 18.76 7.48
N LEU A 111 -17.75 19.48 8.57
CA LEU A 111 -16.71 19.82 9.56
C LEU A 111 -16.02 18.58 10.14
N PHE A 112 -16.79 17.53 10.45
CA PHE A 112 -16.25 16.29 10.97
C PHE A 112 -15.32 15.59 9.96
N ASP A 113 -15.71 15.50 8.69
CA ASP A 113 -14.87 14.90 7.64
C ASP A 113 -13.56 15.67 7.44
N ARG A 114 -13.62 17.01 7.51
CA ARG A 114 -12.43 17.87 7.44
C ARG A 114 -11.50 17.62 8.61
N PHE A 115 -12.05 17.58 9.83
CA PHE A 115 -11.27 17.30 11.03
C PHE A 115 -10.65 15.90 10.98
N LEU A 116 -11.43 14.88 10.62
CA LEU A 116 -10.95 13.50 10.54
C LEU A 116 -9.81 13.37 9.52
N ARG A 117 -9.99 13.86 8.28
CA ARG A 117 -8.94 13.85 7.26
C ARG A 117 -7.71 14.65 7.67
N TRP A 118 -7.91 15.78 8.36
CA TRP A 118 -6.81 16.55 8.94
C TRP A 118 -6.06 15.74 10.00
N ALA A 119 -6.75 15.12 10.95
CA ALA A 119 -6.14 14.31 12.00
C ALA A 119 -5.35 13.13 11.40
N LEU A 120 -5.94 12.41 10.45
CA LEU A 120 -5.29 11.29 9.76
C LEU A 120 -3.99 11.72 9.07
N SER A 121 -3.99 12.87 8.38
CA SER A 121 -2.80 13.42 7.71
C SER A 121 -1.68 13.85 8.67
N ARG A 122 -2.02 14.18 9.92
CA ARG A 122 -1.07 14.71 10.92
C ARG A 122 -0.61 13.67 11.92
N ILE A 123 -1.29 12.53 11.99
CA ILE A 123 -1.00 11.43 12.92
C ILE A 123 -0.30 10.29 12.19
N ILE A 124 -0.95 9.65 11.20
CA ILE A 124 -0.45 8.38 10.63
C ILE A 124 0.92 8.52 9.93
N PRO A 125 1.19 9.57 9.14
CA PRO A 125 2.51 9.74 8.50
C PRO A 125 3.68 9.94 9.46
N TYR A 126 3.42 10.14 10.77
CA TYR A 126 4.40 10.50 11.78
C TYR A 126 4.43 9.42 12.87
N PRO A 127 5.36 8.45 12.83
CA PRO A 127 5.36 7.27 13.71
C PRO A 127 5.22 7.59 15.20
N GLY A 128 5.91 8.63 15.70
CA GLY A 128 5.80 9.05 17.10
C GLY A 128 4.40 9.53 17.49
N ARG A 129 3.74 10.31 16.63
CA ARG A 129 2.35 10.77 16.84
C ARG A 129 1.37 9.62 16.71
N PHE A 130 1.58 8.74 15.74
CA PHE A 130 0.73 7.57 15.52
C PHE A 130 0.80 6.61 16.70
N ARG A 131 2.00 6.33 17.23
CA ARG A 131 2.18 5.52 18.43
C ARG A 131 1.46 6.12 19.63
N LEU A 132 1.61 7.43 19.87
CA LEU A 132 0.91 8.11 20.97
C LEU A 132 -0.61 8.03 20.81
N ALA A 133 -1.13 8.20 19.59
CA ALA A 133 -2.55 8.09 19.31
C ALA A 133 -3.09 6.67 19.57
N LEU A 134 -2.36 5.61 19.18
CA LEU A 134 -2.74 4.23 19.46
C LEU A 134 -2.68 3.88 20.96
N LEU A 135 -1.67 4.41 21.67
CA LEU A 135 -1.60 4.27 23.13
C LEU A 135 -2.81 4.95 23.81
N GLY A 136 -3.21 6.13 23.35
CA GLY A 136 -4.43 6.80 23.81
C GLY A 136 -5.70 5.99 23.47
N ALA A 137 -5.78 5.45 22.26
CA ALA A 137 -6.91 4.62 21.81
C ALA A 137 -7.07 3.35 22.66
N ARG A 138 -5.98 2.78 23.20
CA ARG A 138 -6.04 1.64 24.13
C ARG A 138 -6.85 1.97 25.39
N PHE A 139 -6.71 3.17 25.93
CA PHE A 139 -7.50 3.63 27.09
C PHE A 139 -8.93 4.00 26.71
N GLY A 140 -9.16 4.43 25.47
CA GLY A 140 -10.51 4.71 24.94
C GLY A 140 -11.30 3.47 24.53
N ARG A 141 -10.63 2.36 24.22
CA ARG A 141 -11.25 1.12 23.71
C ARG A 141 -12.34 0.54 24.62
N PRO A 142 -12.19 0.47 25.97
CA PRO A 142 -13.26 0.03 26.87
C PRO A 142 -14.54 0.88 26.78
N PHE A 143 -14.43 2.13 26.35
CA PHE A 143 -15.54 3.07 26.23
C PHE A 143 -16.06 3.20 24.78
N ALA A 144 -15.60 2.35 23.85
CA ALA A 144 -15.96 2.47 22.44
C ALA A 144 -17.48 2.38 22.21
N SER A 145 -18.21 1.57 22.99
CA SER A 145 -19.68 1.46 22.91
C SER A 145 -20.41 2.77 23.23
N LEU A 146 -19.80 3.65 24.02
CA LEU A 146 -20.35 4.97 24.39
C LEU A 146 -20.08 6.04 23.34
N VAL A 147 -19.21 5.77 22.35
CA VAL A 147 -18.87 6.72 21.30
C VAL A 147 -20.03 6.77 20.29
N PRO A 148 -20.72 7.91 20.12
CA PRO A 148 -21.89 8.00 19.24
C PRO A 148 -21.52 7.89 17.77
N GLU A 149 -20.36 8.43 17.38
CA GLU A 149 -19.90 8.49 15.99
C GLU A 149 -19.40 7.11 15.49
N PRO A 150 -20.06 6.48 14.51
CA PRO A 150 -19.77 5.10 14.10
C PRO A 150 -18.33 4.92 13.59
N ARG A 151 -17.77 5.91 12.88
CA ARG A 151 -16.40 5.84 12.37
C ARG A 151 -15.38 5.85 13.50
N LEU A 152 -15.56 6.70 14.50
CA LEU A 152 -14.64 6.76 15.65
C LEU A 152 -14.73 5.48 16.48
N ARG A 153 -15.93 4.92 16.64
CA ARG A 153 -16.14 3.62 17.27
C ARG A 153 -15.38 2.50 16.53
N ALA A 154 -15.49 2.44 15.20
CA ALA A 154 -14.76 1.47 14.39
C ALA A 154 -13.24 1.64 14.52
N MET A 155 -12.74 2.88 14.51
CA MET A 155 -11.31 3.18 14.72
C MET A 155 -10.80 2.68 16.07
N LEU A 156 -11.56 2.89 17.16
CA LEU A 156 -11.19 2.40 18.49
C LEU A 156 -11.21 0.86 18.57
N ALA A 157 -12.17 0.21 17.90
CA ALA A 157 -12.24 -1.25 17.83
C ALA A 157 -11.05 -1.87 17.08
N MET A 158 -10.56 -1.18 16.03
CA MET A 158 -9.38 -1.60 15.24
C MET A 158 -8.04 -1.35 15.94
N ALA A 159 -7.99 -0.52 17.00
CA ALA A 159 -6.74 -0.24 17.70
C ALA A 159 -6.18 -1.53 18.33
N PRO A 160 -4.90 -1.89 18.09
CA PRO A 160 -4.34 -3.14 18.55
C PRO A 160 -4.28 -3.21 20.08
N LYS A 161 -4.40 -4.43 20.64
CA LYS A 161 -4.37 -4.65 22.10
C LYS A 161 -3.01 -4.31 22.72
N SER A 162 -1.93 -4.57 21.98
CA SER A 162 -0.55 -4.28 22.35
C SER A 162 0.18 -3.66 21.17
N LEU A 163 1.20 -2.86 21.46
CA LEU A 163 2.11 -2.31 20.46
C LEU A 163 3.50 -2.91 20.68
N PRO A 164 4.21 -3.32 19.61
CA PRO A 164 5.60 -3.72 19.75
C PRO A 164 6.44 -2.56 20.28
N PRO A 165 7.56 -2.81 20.98
CA PRO A 165 8.51 -1.75 21.32
C PRO A 165 9.04 -1.08 20.05
N ALA A 166 9.48 0.17 20.15
CA ALA A 166 10.13 0.82 19.02
C ALA A 166 11.45 0.09 18.72
N SER A 167 11.69 -0.27 17.45
CA SER A 167 12.95 -0.91 17.06
C SER A 167 14.04 0.13 16.80
N GLY A 168 15.24 -0.14 17.32
CA GLY A 168 16.43 0.68 17.03
C GLY A 168 16.84 0.63 15.56
N THR A 169 16.37 -0.38 14.81
CA THR A 169 16.76 -0.57 13.41
C THR A 169 16.18 0.47 12.46
N SER A 170 15.10 1.13 12.85
CA SER A 170 14.46 2.17 12.03
C SER A 170 15.08 3.56 12.24
N ARG A 171 16.16 3.66 13.03
CA ARG A 171 16.95 4.89 13.20
C ARG A 171 18.01 5.00 12.10
N PRO A 172 18.43 6.23 11.73
CA PRO A 172 19.45 6.42 10.73
C PRO A 172 20.75 5.70 11.08
N GLN A 173 21.17 4.77 10.22
CA GLN A 173 22.39 3.98 10.32
C GLN A 173 22.59 3.15 9.05
N THR A 174 23.76 2.53 8.90
CA THR A 174 24.02 1.53 7.85
C THR A 174 24.22 0.15 8.51
N PHE A 175 23.54 -0.86 7.98
CA PHE A 175 23.73 -2.25 8.32
C PHE A 175 24.59 -2.91 7.23
N PRO A 176 25.84 -3.28 7.53
CA PRO A 176 26.73 -3.82 6.51
C PRO A 176 26.31 -5.21 6.05
N ALA A 177 26.59 -5.51 4.79
CA ALA A 177 26.51 -6.85 4.22
C ALA A 177 27.33 -7.86 5.02
N GLN A 178 26.86 -9.10 5.06
CA GLN A 178 27.64 -10.24 5.55
C GLN A 178 28.39 -10.85 4.37
N GLY A 179 29.73 -10.88 4.45
CA GLY A 179 30.56 -11.36 3.35
C GLY A 179 30.81 -10.30 2.28
N GLU A 180 30.84 -10.72 1.01
CA GLU A 180 31.07 -9.81 -0.12
C GLU A 180 29.87 -8.89 -0.35
N ARG A 181 30.14 -7.59 -0.51
CA ARG A 181 29.11 -6.59 -0.81
C ARG A 181 28.69 -6.68 -2.28
N ARG A 182 27.47 -7.13 -2.52
CA ARG A 182 26.83 -7.28 -3.84
C ARG A 182 25.90 -6.14 -4.21
N MET A 183 25.38 -5.43 -3.20
CA MET A 183 24.39 -4.35 -3.39
C MET A 183 24.46 -3.37 -2.22
N ARG A 184 24.10 -2.10 -2.46
CA ARG A 184 23.78 -1.09 -1.44
C ARG A 184 22.38 -0.56 -1.66
N ALA A 185 21.51 -0.71 -0.68
CA ALA A 185 20.11 -0.34 -0.81
C ALA A 185 19.60 0.49 0.37
N ALA A 186 18.84 1.55 0.09
CA ALA A 186 18.10 2.26 1.13
C ALA A 186 16.79 1.52 1.43
N LEU A 187 16.46 1.32 2.71
CA LEU A 187 15.19 0.71 3.10
C LEU A 187 14.13 1.79 3.40
N MET A 188 13.01 1.75 2.67
CA MET A 188 11.80 2.47 3.05
C MET A 188 11.16 1.82 4.28
N THR A 189 11.46 2.37 5.46
CA THR A 189 11.02 1.83 6.77
C THR A 189 9.50 1.87 7.00
N GLY A 190 8.78 2.71 6.24
CA GLY A 190 7.33 2.88 6.31
C GLY A 190 6.85 3.63 7.56
N CYS A 191 5.75 4.39 7.45
CA CYS A 191 5.23 5.18 8.58
C CYS A 191 4.42 4.35 9.58
N ALA A 192 3.41 3.62 9.11
CA ALA A 192 2.56 2.78 9.96
C ALA A 192 3.28 1.52 10.44
N GLN A 193 4.15 0.94 9.59
CA GLN A 193 4.89 -0.30 9.89
C GLN A 193 5.77 -0.17 11.12
N GLN A 194 6.51 0.94 11.26
CA GLN A 194 7.34 1.25 12.44
C GLN A 194 6.58 1.23 13.77
N VAL A 195 5.25 1.32 13.73
CA VAL A 195 4.39 1.30 14.92
C VAL A 195 3.65 -0.03 15.08
N LEU A 196 3.20 -0.63 13.98
CA LEU A 196 2.29 -1.79 13.99
C LEU A 196 3.04 -3.13 13.95
N ASN A 197 4.16 -3.23 13.23
CA ASN A 197 5.01 -4.41 13.25
C ASN A 197 6.46 -4.05 12.87
N THR A 198 7.31 -3.95 13.88
CA THR A 198 8.73 -3.59 13.71
C THR A 198 9.57 -4.72 13.10
N ASP A 199 9.13 -5.98 13.26
CA ASP A 199 9.93 -7.14 12.87
C ASP A 199 10.08 -7.25 11.37
N ILE A 200 9.18 -6.64 10.60
CA ILE A 200 9.25 -6.63 9.14
C ILE A 200 10.54 -5.93 8.66
N ASN A 201 10.86 -4.77 9.25
CA ASN A 201 12.12 -4.08 8.94
C ASN A 201 13.32 -4.88 9.44
N ASP A 202 13.24 -5.43 10.65
CA ASP A 202 14.32 -6.22 11.23
C ASP A 202 14.63 -7.48 10.39
N ALA A 203 13.59 -8.18 9.92
CA ALA A 203 13.71 -9.34 9.04
C ALA A 203 14.23 -8.96 7.65
N THR A 204 13.78 -7.84 7.09
CA THR A 204 14.28 -7.32 5.81
C THR A 204 15.77 -7.03 5.90
N ILE A 205 16.22 -6.32 6.94
CA ILE A 205 17.64 -5.99 7.15
C ILE A 205 18.47 -7.27 7.30
N ARG A 206 18.08 -8.16 8.22
CA ARG A 206 18.81 -9.43 8.45
C ARG A 206 18.95 -10.25 7.17
N LEU A 207 17.86 -10.42 6.43
CA LEU A 207 17.85 -11.22 5.22
C LEU A 207 18.71 -10.61 4.12
N LEU A 208 18.56 -9.30 3.86
CA LEU A 208 19.36 -8.62 2.84
C LEU A 208 20.85 -8.59 3.19
N ASN A 209 21.20 -8.34 4.46
CA ASN A 209 22.60 -8.40 4.89
C ASN A 209 23.20 -9.79 4.69
N ARG A 210 22.48 -10.87 5.05
CA ARG A 210 22.93 -12.26 4.81
C ARG A 210 23.21 -12.55 3.33
N LEU A 211 22.52 -11.86 2.43
CA LEU A 211 22.66 -12.03 0.98
C LEU A 211 23.64 -11.03 0.33
N GLY A 212 24.45 -10.34 1.14
CA GLY A 212 25.50 -9.45 0.65
C GLY A 212 25.04 -8.02 0.36
N CYS A 213 23.91 -7.57 0.89
CA CYS A 213 23.42 -6.20 0.69
C CYS A 213 23.69 -5.30 1.90
N ASP A 214 24.33 -4.15 1.68
CA ASP A 214 24.37 -3.06 2.65
C ASP A 214 23.00 -2.40 2.71
N VAL A 215 22.37 -2.38 3.88
CA VAL A 215 21.07 -1.74 4.07
C VAL A 215 21.24 -0.41 4.78
N VAL A 216 20.81 0.68 4.13
CA VAL A 216 20.92 2.05 4.62
C VAL A 216 19.57 2.55 5.09
N ILE A 217 19.53 3.10 6.30
CA ILE A 217 18.41 3.90 6.79
C ILE A 217 18.82 5.36 6.72
N SER A 218 18.38 6.08 5.70
CA SER A 218 18.78 7.46 5.47
C SER A 218 18.19 8.43 6.49
N GLU A 219 19.03 9.34 6.98
CA GLU A 219 18.56 10.46 7.81
C GLU A 219 17.65 11.39 7.00
N GLY A 220 16.54 11.83 7.60
CA GLY A 220 15.56 12.70 6.94
C GLY A 220 14.49 11.98 6.12
N ALA A 221 14.69 10.70 5.77
CA ALA A 221 13.64 9.88 5.15
C ALA A 221 12.48 9.62 6.13
N GLY A 222 11.26 9.54 5.60
CA GLY A 222 10.04 9.38 6.40
C GLY A 222 8.91 8.69 5.63
N CYS A 223 7.69 9.19 5.78
CA CYS A 223 6.53 8.67 5.04
C CYS A 223 6.72 8.84 3.52
N CYS A 224 6.29 7.86 2.74
CA CYS A 224 6.36 7.86 1.27
C CYS A 224 5.46 8.88 0.56
N GLY A 225 4.53 9.55 1.27
CA GLY A 225 3.57 10.49 0.69
C GLY A 225 2.22 9.88 0.28
N ALA A 226 2.10 8.55 0.19
CA ALA A 226 0.91 7.87 -0.33
C ALA A 226 -0.40 8.24 0.39
N LEU A 227 -0.38 8.22 1.73
CA LEU A 227 -1.59 8.42 2.54
C LEU A 227 -2.25 9.78 2.32
N VAL A 228 -1.44 10.84 2.29
CA VAL A 228 -1.94 12.21 2.08
C VAL A 228 -2.29 12.46 0.61
N HIS A 229 -1.58 11.81 -0.32
CA HIS A 229 -1.88 11.84 -1.75
C HIS A 229 -3.29 11.30 -2.04
N HIS A 230 -3.63 10.13 -1.48
CA HIS A 230 -4.95 9.53 -1.67
C HIS A 230 -6.09 10.33 -1.05
N MET A 231 -5.81 11.26 -0.14
CA MET A 231 -6.79 12.22 0.38
C MET A 231 -6.92 13.50 -0.45
N GLY A 232 -6.15 13.64 -1.54
CA GLY A 232 -6.13 14.83 -2.40
C GLY A 232 -5.16 15.93 -1.96
N ARG A 233 -4.37 15.70 -0.90
CA ARG A 233 -3.44 16.69 -0.32
C ARG A 233 -2.09 16.62 -1.02
N GLN A 234 -2.09 17.00 -2.30
CA GLN A 234 -0.96 16.85 -3.22
C GLN A 234 0.31 17.54 -2.70
N SER A 235 0.23 18.81 -2.29
CA SER A 235 1.42 19.55 -1.82
C SER A 235 2.09 18.89 -0.60
N GLU A 236 1.32 18.37 0.35
CA GLU A 236 1.85 17.64 1.50
C GLU A 236 2.44 16.27 1.11
N SER A 237 1.88 15.61 0.09
CA SER A 237 2.45 14.39 -0.46
C SER A 237 3.81 14.64 -1.11
N HIS A 238 3.87 15.62 -2.02
CA HIS A 238 5.08 16.01 -2.71
C HIS A 238 6.16 16.48 -1.75
N ALA A 239 5.81 17.22 -0.69
CA ALA A 239 6.77 17.60 0.35
C ALA A 239 7.34 16.37 1.10
N GLN A 240 6.54 15.32 1.34
CA GLN A 240 7.03 14.07 1.93
C GLN A 240 7.95 13.31 0.96
N ALA A 241 7.56 13.21 -0.30
CA ALA A 241 8.34 12.54 -1.34
C ALA A 241 9.67 13.26 -1.62
N ALA A 242 9.67 14.59 -1.71
CA ALA A 242 10.88 15.40 -1.89
C ALA A 242 11.89 15.20 -0.75
N ARG A 243 11.43 15.10 0.49
CA ARG A 243 12.31 14.77 1.64
C ARG A 243 12.97 13.40 1.49
N ASN A 244 12.22 12.39 1.01
CA ASN A 244 12.79 11.06 0.78
C ASN A 244 13.81 11.08 -0.37
N ILE A 245 13.49 11.74 -1.49
CA ILE A 245 14.39 11.91 -2.63
C ILE A 245 15.71 12.56 -2.17
N ASN A 246 15.63 13.69 -1.48
CA ASN A 246 16.81 14.39 -0.96
C ASN A 246 17.62 13.53 0.03
N ALA A 247 16.94 12.78 0.91
CA ALA A 247 17.60 11.91 1.89
C ALA A 247 18.31 10.70 1.27
N TRP A 248 17.78 10.16 0.17
CA TRP A 248 18.39 9.04 -0.54
C TRP A 248 19.53 9.47 -1.45
N LEU A 249 19.48 10.70 -1.97
CA LEU A 249 20.53 11.25 -2.85
C LEU A 249 21.67 11.94 -2.08
N SER A 250 21.50 12.27 -0.80
CA SER A 250 22.55 12.90 0.01
C SER A 250 23.64 11.92 0.47
N GLY A 251 23.39 10.61 0.39
CA GLY A 251 24.32 9.56 0.78
C GLY A 251 25.20 9.06 -0.37
N GLU A 252 25.89 7.95 -0.12
CA GLU A 252 26.53 7.17 -1.18
C GLU A 252 25.50 6.66 -2.21
N GLU A 253 25.96 6.39 -3.42
CA GLU A 253 25.13 5.85 -4.49
C GLU A 253 24.44 4.55 -4.07
N LEU A 254 23.15 4.46 -4.43
CA LEU A 254 22.28 3.33 -4.11
C LEU A 254 21.99 2.54 -5.38
N ASP A 255 22.09 1.23 -5.28
CA ASP A 255 21.65 0.29 -6.33
C ASP A 255 20.12 0.12 -6.30
N ALA A 256 19.52 0.28 -5.11
CA ALA A 256 18.08 0.12 -4.93
C ALA A 256 17.52 0.98 -3.78
N VAL A 257 16.25 1.38 -3.92
CA VAL A 257 15.39 1.76 -2.80
C VAL A 257 14.44 0.59 -2.54
N VAL A 258 14.71 -0.18 -1.50
CA VAL A 258 13.95 -1.37 -1.11
C VAL A 258 12.66 -0.97 -0.41
N ILE A 259 11.56 -1.55 -0.86
CA ILE A 259 10.23 -1.42 -0.27
C ILE A 259 9.75 -2.78 0.24
N ASN A 260 9.41 -2.86 1.52
CA ASN A 260 8.73 -4.02 2.11
C ASN A 260 7.25 -3.76 2.43
N THR A 261 6.74 -2.54 2.24
CA THR A 261 5.29 -2.27 2.27
C THR A 261 4.83 -1.85 0.88
N SER A 262 4.13 -2.76 0.18
CA SER A 262 3.80 -2.55 -1.23
C SER A 262 3.03 -1.27 -1.56
N GLY A 263 2.25 -0.72 -0.62
CA GLY A 263 1.57 0.57 -0.79
C GLY A 263 2.52 1.76 -0.92
N CYS A 264 3.67 1.72 -0.23
CA CYS A 264 4.73 2.71 -0.42
C CYS A 264 5.38 2.56 -1.80
N GLY A 265 5.55 1.31 -2.26
CA GLY A 265 6.22 1.00 -3.52
C GLY A 265 5.46 1.53 -4.73
N THR A 266 4.13 1.42 -4.76
CA THR A 266 3.31 2.03 -5.82
C THR A 266 3.58 3.53 -5.95
N THR A 267 3.67 4.26 -4.83
CA THR A 267 3.91 5.70 -4.86
C THR A 267 5.37 6.04 -5.21
N ILE A 268 6.35 5.34 -4.65
CA ILE A 268 7.78 5.64 -4.91
C ILE A 268 8.16 5.33 -6.37
N LYS A 269 7.63 4.23 -6.93
CA LYS A 269 7.78 3.94 -8.37
C LYS A 269 7.10 5.00 -9.26
N ASP A 270 6.14 5.75 -8.73
CA ASP A 270 5.46 6.85 -9.44
C ASP A 270 6.07 8.24 -9.19
N TYR A 271 7.12 8.37 -8.35
CA TYR A 271 7.75 9.68 -8.08
C TYR A 271 8.18 10.41 -9.36
N GLY A 272 8.77 9.71 -10.34
CA GLY A 272 9.11 10.30 -11.63
C GLY A 272 7.92 10.96 -12.33
N HIS A 273 6.72 10.35 -12.27
CA HIS A 273 5.51 11.00 -12.77
C HIS A 273 5.05 12.16 -11.88
N MET A 274 5.05 11.97 -10.57
CA MET A 274 4.62 12.98 -9.59
C MET A 274 5.39 14.30 -9.72
N PHE A 275 6.68 14.23 -10.01
CA PHE A 275 7.60 15.38 -10.09
C PHE A 275 7.97 15.79 -11.52
N ARG A 276 7.36 15.20 -12.57
CA ARG A 276 7.72 15.46 -13.98
C ARG A 276 7.74 16.93 -14.45
N ASN A 277 7.09 17.82 -13.70
CA ASN A 277 7.03 19.27 -13.97
C ASN A 277 7.66 20.10 -12.84
N ASP A 278 8.47 19.47 -11.98
CA ASP A 278 9.11 20.06 -10.80
C ASP A 278 10.64 20.10 -10.99
N PRO A 279 11.37 21.02 -10.33
CA PRO A 279 12.83 21.00 -10.35
C PRO A 279 13.48 19.67 -9.94
N LEU A 280 12.81 18.86 -9.11
CA LEU A 280 13.26 17.52 -8.73
C LEU A 280 12.93 16.42 -9.75
N ALA A 281 12.52 16.76 -10.99
CA ALA A 281 12.08 15.76 -11.97
C ALA A 281 13.12 14.66 -12.25
N GLU A 282 14.38 15.03 -12.48
CA GLU A 282 15.47 14.09 -12.78
C GLU A 282 15.77 13.18 -11.58
N ASP A 283 15.88 13.79 -10.39
CA ASP A 283 16.13 13.09 -9.13
C ASP A 283 14.99 12.13 -8.78
N ALA A 284 13.74 12.55 -8.96
CA ALA A 284 12.56 11.72 -8.75
C ALA A 284 12.52 10.55 -9.74
N ALA A 285 12.86 10.78 -11.00
CA ALA A 285 12.95 9.72 -12.02
C ALA A 285 14.06 8.72 -11.69
N ARG A 286 15.22 9.19 -11.22
CA ARG A 286 16.32 8.33 -10.73
C ARG A 286 15.85 7.44 -9.60
N ILE A 287 15.24 8.00 -8.56
CA ILE A 287 14.71 7.23 -7.43
C ILE A 287 13.65 6.23 -7.87
N SER A 288 12.70 6.61 -8.73
CA SER A 288 11.70 5.68 -9.27
C SER A 288 12.32 4.52 -10.04
N SER A 289 13.41 4.75 -10.78
CA SER A 289 14.08 3.71 -11.57
C SER A 289 14.78 2.63 -10.74
N ILE A 290 15.21 2.98 -9.52
CA ILE A 290 15.87 2.06 -8.58
C ILE A 290 14.93 1.58 -7.45
N ALA A 291 13.67 2.01 -7.45
CA ALA A 291 12.69 1.58 -6.47
C ALA A 291 12.25 0.14 -6.74
N MET A 292 12.43 -0.75 -5.78
CA MET A 292 12.16 -2.18 -5.91
C MET A 292 11.40 -2.71 -4.69
N ASP A 293 10.40 -3.54 -4.91
CA ASP A 293 9.85 -4.38 -3.86
C ASP A 293 10.95 -5.32 -3.34
N VAL A 294 10.89 -5.65 -2.05
CA VAL A 294 11.85 -6.55 -1.43
C VAL A 294 11.94 -7.90 -2.15
N SER A 295 10.84 -8.40 -2.74
CA SER A 295 10.88 -9.63 -3.54
C SER A 295 11.73 -9.50 -4.80
N GLU A 296 11.68 -8.37 -5.52
CA GLU A 296 12.51 -8.12 -6.70
C GLU A 296 14.01 -8.06 -6.33
N VAL A 297 14.32 -7.47 -5.18
CA VAL A 297 15.70 -7.41 -4.66
C VAL A 297 16.21 -8.80 -4.26
N LEU A 298 15.37 -9.62 -3.63
CA LEU A 298 15.73 -10.99 -3.24
C LEU A 298 15.96 -11.90 -4.46
N GLU A 299 15.24 -11.68 -5.56
CA GLU A 299 15.53 -12.36 -6.84
C GLU A 299 16.90 -11.95 -7.38
N LYS A 300 17.23 -10.64 -7.39
CA LYS A 300 18.54 -10.13 -7.84
C LYS A 300 19.72 -10.59 -6.98
N LEU A 301 19.49 -10.85 -5.70
CA LEU A 301 20.50 -11.34 -4.77
C LEU A 301 20.56 -12.87 -4.70
N ASP A 302 19.90 -13.59 -5.62
CA ASP A 302 19.89 -15.05 -5.70
C ASP A 302 19.48 -15.70 -4.37
N TYR A 303 18.30 -15.35 -3.85
CA TYR A 303 17.72 -16.02 -2.67
C TYR A 303 17.87 -17.54 -2.76
N PRO A 304 18.28 -18.27 -1.72
CA PRO A 304 18.62 -19.70 -1.84
C PRO A 304 17.40 -20.62 -1.85
N GLU A 305 17.58 -21.86 -2.34
CA GLU A 305 16.64 -22.95 -2.09
C GLU A 305 16.78 -23.43 -0.64
N CYS A 306 15.64 -23.56 0.05
CA CYS A 306 15.57 -23.97 1.45
C CYS A 306 14.96 -25.36 1.59
N VAL A 307 15.23 -26.01 2.72
CA VAL A 307 14.60 -27.30 3.05
C VAL A 307 13.07 -27.11 3.16
N PRO A 308 12.26 -28.01 2.56
CA PRO A 308 10.81 -27.95 2.68
C PRO A 308 10.35 -27.86 4.14
N LYS A 309 9.51 -26.86 4.44
CA LYS A 309 8.82 -26.73 5.72
C LYS A 309 7.47 -27.46 5.72
N GLY A 310 6.89 -27.70 4.54
CA GLY A 310 5.58 -28.35 4.40
C GLY A 310 4.41 -27.56 4.99
N ILE A 311 4.61 -26.27 5.29
CA ILE A 311 3.57 -25.42 5.85
C ILE A 311 2.75 -24.83 4.72
N ARG A 312 1.47 -25.20 4.70
CA ARG A 312 0.52 -24.71 3.73
C ARG A 312 0.19 -23.23 3.96
N THR A 313 0.55 -22.41 2.99
CA THR A 313 0.57 -20.95 3.12
C THR A 313 -0.29 -20.31 2.03
N ALA A 314 -1.40 -19.69 2.44
CA ALA A 314 -2.21 -18.88 1.54
C ALA A 314 -1.52 -17.56 1.24
N TYR A 315 -1.26 -17.28 -0.04
CA TYR A 315 -0.66 -16.03 -0.45
C TYR A 315 -1.74 -14.97 -0.72
N HIS A 316 -1.69 -13.86 0.02
CA HIS A 316 -2.48 -12.67 -0.25
C HIS A 316 -1.74 -11.72 -1.20
N ALA A 317 -2.16 -11.71 -2.46
CA ALA A 317 -1.66 -10.78 -3.46
C ALA A 317 -2.17 -9.35 -3.19
N ALA A 318 -1.41 -8.55 -2.43
CA ALA A 318 -1.77 -7.17 -2.15
C ALA A 318 -1.96 -6.36 -3.44
N CYS A 319 -3.10 -5.67 -3.60
CA CYS A 319 -3.44 -4.94 -4.82
C CYS A 319 -2.38 -3.90 -5.23
N SER A 320 -1.77 -3.20 -4.27
CA SER A 320 -0.65 -2.27 -4.51
C SER A 320 0.58 -2.96 -5.12
N LEU A 321 0.81 -4.24 -4.81
CA LEU A 321 1.92 -5.00 -5.36
C LEU A 321 1.61 -5.51 -6.78
N GLN A 322 0.51 -6.26 -6.93
CA GLN A 322 0.17 -6.91 -8.21
C GLN A 322 -0.31 -5.96 -9.31
N HIS A 323 -1.00 -4.88 -8.95
CA HIS A 323 -1.56 -3.91 -9.90
C HIS A 323 -0.78 -2.61 -9.93
N GLY A 324 -0.44 -2.08 -8.75
CA GLY A 324 0.27 -0.80 -8.67
C GLY A 324 1.75 -0.90 -9.07
N GLN A 325 2.44 -1.93 -8.59
CA GLN A 325 3.86 -2.14 -8.93
C GLN A 325 4.06 -3.16 -10.07
N GLY A 326 3.03 -3.92 -10.44
CA GLY A 326 3.13 -4.98 -11.45
C GLY A 326 3.85 -6.25 -11.00
N VAL A 327 4.21 -6.37 -9.72
CA VAL A 327 4.95 -7.52 -9.18
C VAL A 327 3.96 -8.63 -8.80
N LYS A 328 4.01 -9.76 -9.51
CA LYS A 328 3.02 -10.85 -9.39
C LYS A 328 3.62 -12.17 -8.90
N SER A 329 4.63 -12.68 -9.61
CA SER A 329 5.18 -14.02 -9.37
C SER A 329 6.25 -14.06 -8.27
N ALA A 330 7.13 -13.04 -8.22
CA ALA A 330 8.32 -13.04 -7.38
C ALA A 330 8.06 -13.44 -5.91
N PRO A 331 7.07 -12.86 -5.18
CA PRO A 331 6.83 -13.24 -3.79
C PRO A 331 6.41 -14.70 -3.62
N LYS A 332 5.60 -15.22 -4.55
CA LYS A 332 5.11 -16.61 -4.51
C LYS A 332 6.23 -17.58 -4.80
N GLU A 333 7.08 -17.26 -5.77
CA GLU A 333 8.20 -18.12 -6.12
C GLU A 333 9.23 -18.16 -5.00
N LEU A 334 9.59 -17.01 -4.42
CA LEU A 334 10.46 -16.96 -3.25
C LEU A 334 9.91 -17.78 -2.07
N LEU A 335 8.60 -17.74 -1.82
CA LEU A 335 7.98 -18.57 -0.77
C LEU A 335 8.07 -20.07 -1.07
N ARG A 336 7.93 -20.49 -2.33
CA ARG A 336 8.13 -21.90 -2.71
C ARG A 336 9.57 -22.33 -2.53
N ARG A 337 10.53 -21.51 -2.98
CA ARG A 337 11.98 -21.72 -2.79
C ARG A 337 12.37 -21.75 -1.31
N ALA A 338 11.65 -21.00 -0.48
CA ALA A 338 11.77 -21.03 0.98
C ALA A 338 11.15 -22.29 1.64
N GLY A 339 10.60 -23.21 0.85
CA GLY A 339 10.08 -24.50 1.30
C GLY A 339 8.62 -24.49 1.77
N PHE A 340 7.84 -23.44 1.50
CA PHE A 340 6.42 -23.36 1.84
C PHE A 340 5.54 -23.95 0.73
N GLU A 341 4.43 -24.58 1.11
CA GLU A 341 3.40 -24.99 0.15
C GLU A 341 2.48 -23.79 -0.14
N VAL A 342 2.80 -23.06 -1.21
CA VAL A 342 2.09 -21.82 -1.56
C VAL A 342 0.81 -22.12 -2.32
N VAL A 343 -0.32 -21.67 -1.76
CA VAL A 343 -1.63 -21.76 -2.39
C VAL A 343 -2.23 -20.37 -2.58
N GLU A 344 -3.04 -20.20 -3.62
CA GLU A 344 -3.72 -18.95 -3.92
C GLU A 344 -5.23 -19.11 -3.73
N PRO A 345 -5.90 -18.16 -3.06
CA PRO A 345 -7.35 -18.20 -2.96
C PRO A 345 -7.99 -17.93 -4.32
N VAL A 346 -9.25 -18.35 -4.48
CA VAL A 346 -10.10 -17.85 -5.57
C VAL A 346 -10.19 -16.32 -5.50
N ASP A 347 -10.36 -15.69 -6.67
CA ASP A 347 -10.43 -14.24 -6.79
C ASP A 347 -9.27 -13.51 -6.09
N SER A 348 -8.03 -13.97 -6.29
CA SER A 348 -6.81 -13.38 -5.70
C SER A 348 -6.61 -11.88 -6.02
N HIS A 349 -7.38 -11.33 -6.95
CA HIS A 349 -7.41 -9.91 -7.33
C HIS A 349 -8.22 -9.00 -6.40
N LEU A 350 -9.15 -9.52 -5.58
CA LEU A 350 -9.95 -8.70 -4.64
C LEU A 350 -9.09 -7.93 -3.62
N CYS A 351 -9.50 -6.71 -3.29
CA CYS A 351 -8.84 -5.92 -2.25
C CYS A 351 -9.23 -6.43 -0.86
N CYS A 352 -8.32 -6.31 0.12
CA CYS A 352 -8.61 -6.61 1.54
C CYS A 352 -9.49 -5.55 2.23
N GLY A 353 -9.67 -4.38 1.63
CA GLY A 353 -10.44 -3.26 2.19
C GLY A 353 -9.64 -2.20 2.96
N SER A 354 -8.36 -2.44 3.30
CA SER A 354 -7.56 -1.49 4.09
C SER A 354 -7.31 -0.15 3.39
N ALA A 355 -6.67 -0.19 2.21
CA ALA A 355 -6.30 0.94 1.35
C ALA A 355 -5.86 2.23 2.11
N GLY A 356 -4.90 2.09 3.01
CA GLY A 356 -4.32 3.19 3.77
C GLY A 356 -5.26 3.71 4.85
N THR A 357 -6.02 4.76 4.55
CA THR A 357 -7.04 5.32 5.45
C THR A 357 -8.47 4.95 5.06
N TYR A 358 -8.64 4.14 4.00
CA TYR A 358 -9.95 3.84 3.43
C TYR A 358 -10.87 3.16 4.45
N ASN A 359 -10.37 2.17 5.18
CA ASN A 359 -11.14 1.48 6.22
C ASN A 359 -11.64 2.41 7.35
N LEU A 360 -11.00 3.56 7.56
CA LEU A 360 -11.44 4.58 8.53
C LEU A 360 -12.51 5.52 7.94
N LEU A 361 -12.44 5.78 6.63
CA LEU A 361 -13.35 6.70 5.93
C LEU A 361 -14.60 6.01 5.37
N GLN A 362 -14.49 4.72 5.03
CA GLN A 362 -15.52 3.88 4.41
C GLN A 362 -15.64 2.52 5.13
N PRO A 363 -15.90 2.49 6.45
CA PRO A 363 -15.82 1.25 7.25
C PRO A 363 -16.75 0.15 6.74
N ALA A 364 -18.01 0.47 6.39
CA ALA A 364 -18.97 -0.54 5.94
C ALA A 364 -18.52 -1.27 4.66
N ILE A 365 -18.03 -0.55 3.66
CA ILE A 365 -17.53 -1.16 2.41
C ILE A 365 -16.24 -1.94 2.70
N SER A 366 -15.37 -1.39 3.54
CA SER A 366 -14.12 -2.04 3.95
C SER A 366 -14.36 -3.35 4.69
N ASP A 367 -15.39 -3.43 5.54
CA ASP A 367 -15.71 -4.64 6.30
C ASP A 367 -16.26 -5.74 5.38
N GLU A 368 -17.13 -5.40 4.43
CA GLU A 368 -17.61 -6.35 3.41
C GLU A 368 -16.44 -6.91 2.58
N LEU A 369 -15.53 -6.05 2.13
CA LEU A 369 -14.34 -6.48 1.37
C LEU A 369 -13.41 -7.37 2.20
N LYS A 370 -13.26 -7.05 3.49
CA LYS A 370 -12.47 -7.85 4.43
C LYS A 370 -13.09 -9.24 4.59
N THR A 371 -14.40 -9.33 4.84
CA THR A 371 -15.11 -10.60 5.01
C THR A 371 -14.91 -11.51 3.79
N ARG A 372 -15.23 -11.01 2.58
CA ARG A 372 -15.03 -11.78 1.33
C ARG A 372 -13.60 -12.26 1.14
N ARG A 373 -12.63 -11.40 1.50
CA ARG A 373 -11.20 -11.74 1.38
C ARG A 373 -10.80 -12.83 2.37
N ILE A 374 -11.27 -12.76 3.61
CA ILE A 374 -10.98 -13.77 4.63
C ILE A 374 -11.61 -15.10 4.25
N GLU A 375 -12.88 -15.12 3.87
CA GLU A 375 -13.57 -16.33 3.40
C GLU A 375 -12.81 -17.02 2.27
N ALA A 376 -12.35 -16.26 1.26
CA ALA A 376 -11.57 -16.82 0.15
C ALA A 376 -10.20 -17.38 0.60
N LEU A 377 -9.54 -16.74 1.57
CA LEU A 377 -8.27 -17.20 2.13
C LEU A 377 -8.44 -18.43 3.02
N GLU A 378 -9.50 -18.49 3.82
CA GLU A 378 -9.80 -19.62 4.71
C GLU A 378 -10.34 -20.83 3.95
N ALA A 379 -11.04 -20.62 2.82
CA ALA A 379 -11.57 -21.67 1.97
C ALA A 379 -10.49 -22.62 1.44
N VAL A 380 -9.25 -22.15 1.31
CA VAL A 380 -8.15 -23.04 0.94
C VAL A 380 -7.64 -23.85 2.14
N ALA A 381 -8.03 -23.61 3.39
CA ALA A 381 -7.50 -24.24 4.61
C ALA A 381 -5.97 -24.04 4.82
N PRO A 382 -5.48 -22.79 4.91
CA PRO A 382 -4.07 -22.53 5.15
C PRO A 382 -3.69 -22.65 6.63
N GLY A 383 -2.45 -23.07 6.89
CA GLY A 383 -1.83 -22.93 8.22
C GLY A 383 -1.30 -21.51 8.47
N LEU A 384 -0.96 -20.77 7.41
CA LEU A 384 -0.46 -19.39 7.46
C LEU A 384 -1.02 -18.56 6.30
N ILE A 385 -1.16 -17.24 6.50
CA ILE A 385 -1.43 -16.29 5.42
C ILE A 385 -0.21 -15.37 5.26
N ALA A 386 0.36 -15.32 4.06
CA ALA A 386 1.48 -14.45 3.72
C ALA A 386 1.00 -13.19 2.97
N ALA A 387 1.46 -12.01 3.37
CA ALA A 387 1.16 -10.75 2.69
C ALA A 387 2.39 -9.82 2.59
N GLY A 388 2.41 -8.93 1.59
CA GLY A 388 3.47 -7.94 1.35
C GLY A 388 3.08 -6.51 1.73
N ASN A 389 2.15 -6.35 2.68
CA ASN A 389 1.63 -5.02 3.06
C ASN A 389 1.08 -5.03 4.49
N ILE A 390 1.63 -4.18 5.36
CA ILE A 390 1.19 -4.07 6.76
C ILE A 390 -0.30 -3.71 6.90
N GLY A 391 -0.85 -2.89 6.00
CA GLY A 391 -2.27 -2.55 6.01
C GLY A 391 -3.15 -3.75 5.70
N CYS A 392 -2.75 -4.58 4.73
CA CYS A 392 -3.45 -5.85 4.45
C CYS A 392 -3.35 -6.82 5.63
N MET A 393 -2.15 -6.94 6.24
CA MET A 393 -1.95 -7.84 7.38
C MET A 393 -2.85 -7.49 8.56
N VAL A 394 -2.91 -6.21 8.94
CA VAL A 394 -3.76 -5.74 10.05
C VAL A 394 -5.23 -5.91 9.73
N GLN A 395 -5.64 -5.63 8.49
CA GLN A 395 -7.03 -5.76 8.07
C GLN A 395 -7.49 -7.22 8.09
N ILE A 396 -6.73 -8.12 7.46
CA ILE A 396 -7.05 -9.55 7.40
C ILE A 396 -6.97 -10.18 8.79
N GLY A 397 -5.86 -9.97 9.50
CA GLY A 397 -5.64 -10.54 10.83
C GLY A 397 -6.61 -10.03 11.91
N SER A 398 -7.40 -9.00 11.63
CA SER A 398 -8.48 -8.56 12.53
C SER A 398 -9.74 -9.43 12.46
N GLY A 399 -9.86 -10.33 11.47
CA GLY A 399 -11.06 -11.14 11.24
C GLY A 399 -10.81 -12.63 11.04
N THR A 400 -9.59 -13.12 11.27
CA THR A 400 -9.24 -14.55 11.18
C THR A 400 -8.34 -14.95 12.33
N GLU A 401 -8.44 -16.20 12.75
CA GLU A 401 -7.51 -16.83 13.70
C GLU A 401 -6.28 -17.42 13.00
N VAL A 402 -6.30 -17.55 11.66
CA VAL A 402 -5.14 -18.00 10.90
C VAL A 402 -4.03 -16.94 11.00
N PRO A 403 -2.81 -17.30 11.42
CA PRO A 403 -1.73 -16.34 11.53
C PRO A 403 -1.41 -15.64 10.21
N VAL A 404 -1.43 -14.30 10.24
CA VAL A 404 -1.05 -13.45 9.09
C VAL A 404 0.36 -12.90 9.31
N VAL A 405 1.26 -13.22 8.38
CA VAL A 405 2.70 -12.95 8.49
C VAL A 405 3.19 -12.19 7.26
N HIS A 406 4.19 -11.33 7.43
CA HIS A 406 4.79 -10.69 6.28
C HIS A 406 5.62 -11.68 5.47
N THR A 407 5.57 -11.57 4.14
CA THR A 407 6.33 -12.47 3.25
C THR A 407 7.81 -12.49 3.60
N VAL A 408 8.42 -11.31 3.82
CA VAL A 408 9.85 -11.20 4.20
C VAL A 408 10.20 -11.88 5.52
N GLU A 409 9.28 -11.95 6.49
CA GLU A 409 9.53 -12.61 7.77
C GLU A 409 9.61 -14.13 7.57
N LEU A 410 8.78 -14.70 6.70
CA LEU A 410 8.83 -16.11 6.32
C LEU A 410 10.12 -16.45 5.56
N LEU A 411 10.54 -15.58 4.65
CA LEU A 411 11.79 -15.74 3.87
C LEU A 411 13.04 -15.61 4.76
N ASP A 412 13.03 -14.70 5.73
CA ASP A 412 14.08 -14.57 6.74
C ASP A 412 14.13 -15.84 7.60
N TRP A 413 12.98 -16.32 8.08
CA TRP A 413 12.89 -17.53 8.90
C TRP A 413 13.37 -18.80 8.18
N ALA A 414 13.07 -18.93 6.88
CA ALA A 414 13.54 -20.07 6.09
C ALA A 414 15.07 -20.11 5.93
N THR A 415 15.75 -18.96 6.05
CA THR A 415 17.20 -18.81 5.85
C THR A 415 17.96 -18.57 7.15
N GLY A 416 17.40 -18.98 8.29
CA GLY A 416 18.06 -18.93 9.60
C GLY A 416 17.70 -17.73 10.48
N GLY A 417 16.79 -16.86 10.04
CA GLY A 417 16.17 -15.84 10.88
C GLY A 417 15.25 -16.46 11.96
N PRO A 418 14.85 -15.67 12.98
CA PRO A 418 13.94 -16.14 14.01
C PRO A 418 12.56 -16.48 13.44
N ARG A 419 11.84 -17.39 14.10
CA ARG A 419 10.42 -17.65 13.80
C ARG A 419 9.64 -16.33 13.96
N PRO A 420 8.76 -15.95 13.01
CA PRO A 420 7.96 -14.74 13.13
C PRO A 420 7.02 -14.83 14.34
N ARG A 421 6.86 -13.73 15.10
CA ARG A 421 6.07 -13.73 16.36
C ARG A 421 4.62 -14.21 16.20
N ALA A 422 4.03 -13.99 15.02
CA ALA A 422 2.67 -14.40 14.74
C ALA A 422 2.54 -15.92 14.51
N VAL A 423 3.62 -16.62 14.17
CA VAL A 423 3.61 -18.08 13.91
C VAL A 423 3.67 -18.83 15.25
N PRO A 424 2.64 -19.59 15.64
CA PRO A 424 2.66 -20.39 16.85
C PRO A 424 3.72 -21.49 16.81
N GLU A 425 4.22 -21.90 17.98
CA GLU A 425 5.19 -23.00 18.06
C GLU A 425 4.63 -24.35 17.61
N THR A 426 3.30 -24.51 17.69
CA THR A 426 2.55 -25.70 17.28
C THR A 426 2.50 -25.89 15.77
N ILE A 427 2.78 -24.85 14.98
CA ILE A 427 2.99 -24.98 13.53
C ILE A 427 4.39 -25.56 13.33
N ASP A 428 4.48 -26.88 13.38
CA ASP A 428 5.74 -27.61 13.22
C ASP A 428 6.10 -27.70 11.73
N SER A 429 7.29 -27.24 11.38
CA SER A 429 7.82 -27.29 10.01
C SER A 429 8.31 -28.69 9.61
N ARG A 430 7.94 -29.72 10.37
CA ARG A 430 8.43 -31.10 10.23
C ARG A 430 7.34 -32.13 9.97
N ASN A 431 6.07 -31.73 9.92
CA ASN A 431 4.97 -32.67 9.72
C ASN A 431 4.03 -32.11 8.63
N PRO A 432 4.14 -32.57 7.36
CA PRO A 432 3.11 -32.26 6.38
C PRO A 432 1.80 -32.89 6.87
N ALA A 433 0.69 -32.16 6.76
CA ALA A 433 -0.63 -32.74 6.98
C ALA A 433 -0.78 -33.99 6.08
N PRO A 434 -1.46 -35.05 6.56
CA PRO A 434 -1.48 -36.36 5.92
C PRO A 434 -2.05 -36.38 4.50
#